data_AF-A0A3C1M4Q6-F1
#
_entry.id   AF-A0A3C1M4Q6-F1
#
_cell.length_a   1.000
_cell.length_b   1.000
_cell.length_c   1.000
_cell.angle_alpha   90.00
_cell.angle_beta   90.00
_cell.angle_gamma   90.00
#
_symmetry.space_group_name_H-M   'P 1'
#
loop_
_entity.id
_entity.type
_entity.pdbx_description
1 polymer ?
#
loop_
_entity_poly.entity_id
_entity_poly.type
_entity_poly.pdbx_seq_one_letter_code
_entity_poly.pdbx_strand_id
1 'polypeptide(L)'
;MTETPSPVVFDPIEAAIADLQQGKMVVVVDDENRENEGDLIGAAQFATPAMINFMALRARGLICLAATADRLDELKLPLMVERNTDRNETAFTVSVDAMDTSTGISAEDRSRTIQAFVNPLTKPEDLRRPGHVFPLRSRPGGVLKRAGHTEAAVDLARLAGLYPAGVICEIQSEDGSMARLPELQAYARNYDLKLINIADLIAYRLAHERFVHREAQAKLPSQFGEFDVYAYRNELDNTEHLAIVKGQPETWGDRPVLVRVHSECLTGDALGSLRCDCRGQLQSALKMIEQAGQGVVIYLRQEGRGIGLLNKIKAYGWQDAGLDTVEANAKLGFGADLRTYGVGAQILADLGICQMRLITNNPRKISGLKGFNLIVAERVPLLIEANEHNRFYLDTKAEKLGHLLPAESTLLGLVWHQPPGLHTIYLDKLRATLGDMLLQEDTTPAAAQRLGLAQRHGLPLNATIARIHGDRPDLEWLTVLCREALTWPNLGEVRLALGEVATVATVGRDNLGDWQPHTLYVVQR
;
A
#
# COMPACT_ATOMS: atom_id res chain seq x y z
N MET A 1 -27.63 10.54 28.21
CA MET A 1 -26.69 9.43 28.01
C MET A 1 -26.82 9.03 26.55
N THR A 2 -25.94 9.53 25.70
CA THR A 2 -25.89 9.14 24.29
C THR A 2 -25.26 7.76 24.23
N GLU A 3 -26.07 6.73 24.02
CA GLU A 3 -25.56 5.39 23.71
C GLU A 3 -24.65 5.51 22.50
N THR A 4 -23.37 5.17 22.67
CA THR A 4 -22.48 4.90 21.54
C THR A 4 -23.11 3.78 20.72
N PRO A 5 -23.43 3.99 19.43
CA PRO A 5 -24.05 2.95 18.62
C PRO A 5 -23.15 1.71 18.58
N SER A 6 -23.75 0.54 18.75
CA SER A 6 -23.05 -0.74 18.62
C SER A 6 -22.34 -0.81 17.26
N PRO A 7 -21.13 -1.39 17.19
CA PRO A 7 -20.39 -1.49 15.93
C PRO A 7 -21.23 -2.22 14.88
N VAL A 8 -21.34 -1.63 13.68
CA VAL A 8 -22.05 -2.23 12.56
C VAL A 8 -21.30 -3.47 12.12
N VAL A 9 -22.02 -4.59 12.02
CA VAL A 9 -21.47 -5.87 11.57
C VAL A 9 -21.94 -6.10 10.14
N PHE A 10 -20.98 -6.24 9.22
CA PHE A 10 -21.22 -6.61 7.83
C PHE A 10 -21.32 -8.13 7.68
N ASP A 11 -22.14 -8.58 6.74
CA ASP A 11 -22.23 -9.98 6.35
C ASP A 11 -20.98 -10.42 5.55
N PRO A 12 -20.62 -11.72 5.57
CA PRO A 12 -19.58 -12.26 4.69
C PRO A 12 -19.92 -12.09 3.21
N ILE A 13 -18.90 -11.85 2.37
CA ILE A 13 -19.09 -11.70 0.92
C ILE A 13 -19.66 -12.97 0.29
N GLU A 14 -19.29 -14.13 0.79
CA GLU A 14 -19.81 -15.44 0.36
C GLU A 14 -21.32 -15.55 0.55
N ALA A 15 -21.87 -14.96 1.62
CA ALA A 15 -23.32 -14.95 1.86
C ALA A 15 -24.05 -14.06 0.85
N ALA A 16 -23.48 -12.89 0.52
CA ALA A 16 -24.03 -12.02 -0.50
C ALA A 16 -23.98 -12.67 -1.90
N ILE A 17 -22.88 -13.37 -2.22
CA ILE A 17 -22.76 -14.15 -3.47
C ILE A 17 -23.86 -15.24 -3.54
N ALA A 18 -24.06 -15.99 -2.46
CA ALA A 18 -25.06 -17.05 -2.41
C ALA A 18 -26.50 -16.52 -2.58
N ASP A 19 -26.79 -15.33 -2.04
CA ASP A 19 -28.10 -14.68 -2.22
C ASP A 19 -28.31 -14.19 -3.66
N LEU A 20 -27.29 -13.62 -4.29
CA LEU A 20 -27.34 -13.23 -5.71
C LEU A 20 -27.55 -14.42 -6.63
N GLN A 21 -26.92 -15.58 -6.34
CA GLN A 21 -27.14 -16.82 -7.09
C GLN A 21 -28.60 -17.31 -7.03
N GLN A 22 -29.32 -16.95 -5.97
CA GLN A 22 -30.74 -17.27 -5.80
C GLN A 22 -31.67 -16.18 -6.37
N GLY A 23 -31.13 -15.15 -7.02
CA GLY A 23 -31.89 -14.03 -7.57
C GLY A 23 -32.37 -13.02 -6.52
N LYS A 24 -31.84 -13.08 -5.30
CA LYS A 24 -32.09 -12.04 -4.28
C LYS A 24 -31.22 -10.81 -4.54
N MET A 25 -31.55 -9.72 -3.86
CA MET A 25 -30.75 -8.49 -3.84
C MET A 25 -29.89 -8.44 -2.57
N VAL A 26 -28.88 -7.59 -2.58
CA VAL A 26 -28.02 -7.29 -1.43
C VAL A 26 -27.87 -5.78 -1.28
N VAL A 27 -27.57 -5.31 -0.07
CA VAL A 27 -27.21 -3.92 0.20
C VAL A 27 -25.70 -3.81 0.21
N VAL A 28 -25.17 -2.90 -0.60
CA VAL A 28 -23.73 -2.62 -0.68
C VAL A 28 -23.47 -1.18 -0.31
N VAL A 29 -22.51 -0.95 0.58
CA VAL A 29 -22.09 0.40 1.00
C VAL A 29 -20.66 0.68 0.57
N ASP A 30 -20.39 1.94 0.24
CA ASP A 30 -19.05 2.43 -0.03
C ASP A 30 -18.37 3.04 1.21
N ASP A 31 -17.16 3.57 1.03
CA ASP A 31 -16.39 4.19 2.13
C ASP A 31 -17.03 5.52 2.57
N GLU A 32 -17.00 5.82 3.87
CA GLU A 32 -17.54 7.06 4.44
C GLU A 32 -16.93 8.33 3.81
N ASN A 33 -15.73 8.26 3.23
CA ASN A 33 -15.05 9.37 2.57
C ASN A 33 -15.35 9.47 1.07
N ARG A 34 -16.17 8.58 0.50
CA ARG A 34 -16.58 8.58 -0.91
C ARG A 34 -18.00 9.17 -1.06
N GLU A 35 -19.03 8.35 -1.29
CA GLU A 35 -20.43 8.79 -1.35
C GLU A 35 -21.10 8.64 0.04
N ASN A 36 -20.61 7.70 0.85
CA ASN A 36 -21.16 7.32 2.15
C ASN A 36 -22.62 6.86 2.03
N GLU A 37 -22.92 6.15 0.94
CA GLU A 37 -24.27 5.76 0.52
C GLU A 37 -24.38 4.24 0.40
N GLY A 38 -25.62 3.74 0.32
CA GLY A 38 -25.89 2.33 0.13
C GLY A 38 -26.79 2.08 -1.07
N ASP A 39 -26.41 1.11 -1.89
CA ASP A 39 -27.16 0.68 -3.06
C ASP A 39 -27.79 -0.69 -2.82
N LEU A 40 -29.03 -0.84 -3.27
CA LEU A 40 -29.58 -2.16 -3.57
C LEU A 40 -28.95 -2.68 -4.85
N ILE A 41 -28.36 -3.87 -4.79
CA ILE A 41 -27.73 -4.54 -5.94
C ILE A 41 -28.41 -5.89 -6.17
N GLY A 42 -28.82 -6.14 -7.41
CA GLY A 42 -29.29 -7.45 -7.87
C GLY A 42 -28.63 -7.85 -9.19
N ALA A 43 -28.50 -9.14 -9.47
CA ALA A 43 -27.98 -9.60 -10.76
C ALA A 43 -28.98 -9.31 -11.88
N ALA A 44 -28.53 -8.65 -12.95
CA ALA A 44 -29.41 -8.15 -14.01
C ALA A 44 -30.20 -9.26 -14.71
N GLN A 45 -29.62 -10.46 -14.84
CA GLN A 45 -30.32 -11.63 -15.41
C GLN A 45 -31.55 -12.06 -14.61
N PHE A 46 -31.64 -11.71 -13.33
CA PHE A 46 -32.79 -11.99 -12.47
C PHE A 46 -33.71 -10.78 -12.27
N ALA A 47 -33.54 -9.71 -13.05
CA ALA A 47 -34.38 -8.53 -12.98
C ALA A 47 -35.82 -8.85 -13.38
N THR A 48 -36.71 -8.97 -12.39
CA THR A 48 -38.15 -9.20 -12.56
C THR A 48 -38.93 -7.90 -12.32
N PRO A 49 -40.19 -7.79 -12.78
CA PRO A 49 -41.05 -6.64 -12.47
C PRO A 49 -41.19 -6.42 -10.96
N ALA A 50 -41.25 -7.50 -10.18
CA ALA A 50 -41.31 -7.42 -8.71
C ALA A 50 -40.04 -6.81 -8.11
N MET A 51 -38.85 -7.21 -8.59
CA MET A 51 -37.56 -6.64 -8.16
C MET A 51 -37.47 -5.15 -8.48
N ILE A 52 -37.80 -4.77 -9.73
CA ILE A 52 -37.75 -3.36 -10.16
C ILE A 52 -38.78 -2.50 -9.41
N ASN A 53 -39.97 -3.03 -9.16
CA ASN A 53 -40.97 -2.35 -8.33
C ASN A 53 -40.51 -2.20 -6.88
N PHE A 54 -39.85 -3.22 -6.32
CA PHE A 54 -39.27 -3.15 -4.99
C PHE A 54 -38.21 -2.06 -4.90
N MET A 55 -37.26 -2.01 -5.85
CA MET A 55 -36.26 -0.95 -5.94
C MET A 55 -36.91 0.44 -6.03
N ALA A 56 -37.93 0.61 -6.86
CA ALA A 56 -38.62 1.89 -7.02
C ALA A 56 -39.36 2.36 -5.76
N LEU A 57 -39.96 1.44 -4.99
CA LEU A 57 -40.76 1.78 -3.81
C LEU A 57 -39.96 1.83 -2.51
N ARG A 58 -38.93 0.98 -2.39
CA ARG A 58 -38.18 0.74 -1.14
C ARG A 58 -36.79 1.35 -1.15
N ALA A 59 -36.09 1.39 -2.29
CA ALA A 59 -34.85 2.17 -2.41
C ALA A 59 -35.11 3.61 -2.86
N ARG A 60 -36.02 3.83 -3.83
CA ARG A 60 -36.48 5.14 -4.32
C ARG A 60 -35.41 5.97 -5.07
N GLY A 61 -34.19 5.47 -5.20
CA GLY A 61 -33.14 6.03 -6.05
C GLY A 61 -33.36 5.81 -7.55
N LEU A 62 -32.30 6.08 -8.31
CA LEU A 62 -32.31 5.92 -9.76
C LEU A 62 -31.91 4.49 -10.13
N ILE A 63 -32.85 3.74 -10.71
CA ILE A 63 -32.56 2.38 -11.14
C ILE A 63 -31.64 2.40 -12.37
N CYS A 64 -30.42 1.94 -12.17
CA CYS A 64 -29.38 1.88 -13.18
C CYS A 64 -29.01 0.43 -13.51
N LEU A 65 -28.39 0.23 -14.68
CA LEU A 65 -27.91 -1.07 -15.16
C LEU A 65 -26.39 -1.04 -15.31
N ALA A 66 -25.66 -1.52 -14.31
CA ALA A 66 -24.22 -1.65 -14.37
C ALA A 66 -23.82 -2.83 -15.26
N ALA A 67 -22.93 -2.60 -16.23
CA ALA A 67 -22.50 -3.62 -17.18
C ALA A 67 -21.04 -3.46 -17.58
N THR A 68 -20.47 -4.52 -18.18
CA THR A 68 -19.12 -4.49 -18.73
C THR A 68 -19.02 -3.54 -19.92
N ALA A 69 -17.82 -2.97 -20.10
CA ALA A 69 -17.46 -2.17 -21.27
C ALA A 69 -17.79 -2.90 -22.59
N ASP A 70 -17.40 -4.18 -22.70
CA ASP A 70 -17.58 -4.98 -23.91
C ASP A 70 -19.06 -5.10 -24.32
N ARG A 71 -19.96 -5.32 -23.35
CA ARG A 71 -21.39 -5.44 -23.65
C ARG A 71 -22.00 -4.13 -24.11
N LEU A 72 -21.58 -3.02 -23.50
CA LEU A 72 -22.02 -1.69 -23.91
C LEU A 72 -21.50 -1.33 -25.31
N ASP A 73 -20.28 -1.72 -25.64
CA ASP A 73 -19.69 -1.52 -26.97
C ASP A 73 -20.39 -2.37 -28.04
N GLU A 74 -20.69 -3.64 -27.73
CA GLU A 74 -21.47 -4.54 -28.61
C GLU A 74 -22.84 -3.94 -28.95
N LEU A 75 -23.53 -3.38 -27.95
CA LEU A 75 -24.83 -2.73 -28.08
C LEU A 75 -24.75 -1.26 -28.56
N LYS A 76 -23.56 -0.76 -28.90
CA LYS A 76 -23.30 0.62 -29.33
C LYS A 76 -23.95 1.65 -28.40
N LEU A 77 -23.67 1.54 -27.11
CA LEU A 77 -24.13 2.45 -26.06
C LEU A 77 -22.98 3.36 -25.62
N PRO A 78 -22.74 4.49 -26.31
CA PRO A 78 -21.71 5.44 -25.92
C PRO A 78 -22.07 6.11 -24.60
N LEU A 79 -21.07 6.73 -23.96
CA LEU A 79 -21.29 7.62 -22.82
C LEU A 79 -22.28 8.73 -23.21
N MET A 80 -23.15 9.12 -22.27
CA MET A 80 -24.16 10.15 -22.51
C MET A 80 -23.54 11.53 -22.76
N VAL A 81 -22.35 11.79 -22.20
CA VAL A 81 -21.62 13.05 -22.33
C VAL A 81 -20.19 12.79 -22.79
N GLU A 82 -19.66 13.66 -23.65
CA GLU A 82 -18.27 13.55 -24.15
C GLU A 82 -17.24 13.85 -23.04
N ARG A 83 -17.53 14.86 -22.20
CA ARG A 83 -16.68 15.23 -21.06
C ARG A 83 -17.46 15.02 -19.78
N ASN A 84 -17.11 13.97 -19.04
CA ASN A 84 -17.68 13.72 -17.73
C ASN A 84 -17.14 14.73 -16.71
N THR A 85 -18.05 15.47 -16.07
CA THR A 85 -17.74 16.45 -15.01
C THR A 85 -18.27 16.01 -13.65
N ASP A 86 -18.80 14.80 -13.54
CA ASP A 86 -19.19 14.19 -12.27
C ASP A 86 -17.96 14.02 -11.36
N ARG A 87 -18.14 14.30 -10.06
CA ARG A 87 -17.07 14.21 -9.07
C ARG A 87 -16.50 12.80 -8.93
N ASN A 88 -17.37 11.79 -9.09
CA ASN A 88 -17.03 10.37 -8.94
C ASN A 88 -16.82 9.68 -10.29
N GLU A 89 -16.84 10.46 -11.39
CA GLU A 89 -16.73 10.03 -12.78
C GLU A 89 -17.68 8.87 -13.13
N THR A 90 -18.91 8.90 -12.60
CA THR A 90 -19.93 7.88 -12.87
C THR A 90 -20.25 7.84 -14.37
N ALA A 91 -20.04 6.68 -14.98
CA ALA A 91 -19.97 6.53 -16.43
C ALA A 91 -21.34 6.17 -17.05
N PHE A 92 -22.28 7.11 -17.00
CA PHE A 92 -23.58 6.97 -17.66
C PHE A 92 -23.45 6.87 -19.18
N THR A 93 -24.14 5.90 -19.74
CA THR A 93 -24.38 5.79 -21.19
C THR A 93 -25.71 6.41 -21.57
N VAL A 94 -25.97 6.52 -22.87
CA VAL A 94 -27.29 6.89 -23.38
C VAL A 94 -28.35 5.92 -22.81
N SER A 95 -29.45 6.46 -22.28
CA SER A 95 -30.53 5.64 -21.72
C SER A 95 -31.25 4.84 -22.79
N VAL A 96 -31.81 3.69 -22.41
CA VAL A 96 -32.42 2.73 -23.34
C VAL A 96 -33.74 2.19 -22.84
N ASP A 97 -34.60 1.80 -23.78
CA ASP A 97 -35.75 0.90 -23.58
C ASP A 97 -35.69 -0.22 -24.63
N ALA A 98 -36.24 -1.39 -24.35
CA ALA A 98 -36.45 -2.40 -25.38
C ALA A 98 -37.51 -1.94 -26.40
N MET A 99 -37.41 -2.36 -27.66
CA MET A 99 -38.34 -1.93 -28.73
C MET A 99 -39.79 -2.39 -28.53
N ASP A 100 -40.01 -3.46 -27.77
CA ASP A 100 -41.30 -4.10 -27.55
C ASP A 100 -42.00 -3.70 -26.24
N THR A 101 -41.48 -2.68 -25.55
CA THR A 101 -42.10 -2.07 -24.36
C THR A 101 -43.08 -0.97 -24.73
N SER A 102 -43.92 -0.56 -23.76
CA SER A 102 -44.90 0.52 -23.97
C SER A 102 -44.25 1.91 -23.87
N THR A 103 -44.42 2.57 -22.72
CA THR A 103 -43.81 3.86 -22.38
C THR A 103 -42.39 3.71 -21.85
N GLY A 104 -42.01 2.52 -21.35
CA GLY A 104 -40.67 2.25 -20.85
C GLY A 104 -40.53 2.34 -19.32
N ILE A 105 -41.34 3.17 -18.64
CA ILE A 105 -41.13 3.51 -17.22
C ILE A 105 -41.66 2.48 -16.22
N SER A 106 -42.62 1.65 -16.63
CA SER A 106 -43.24 0.69 -15.73
C SER A 106 -42.20 -0.34 -15.22
N ALA A 107 -42.47 -0.98 -14.08
CA ALA A 107 -41.59 -2.03 -13.57
C ALA A 107 -41.46 -3.21 -14.56
N GLU A 108 -42.55 -3.51 -15.28
CA GLU A 108 -42.58 -4.49 -16.36
C GLU A 108 -41.68 -4.05 -17.53
N ASP A 109 -41.86 -2.84 -18.04
CA ASP A 109 -41.10 -2.34 -19.20
C ASP A 109 -39.59 -2.23 -18.89
N ARG A 110 -39.22 -1.74 -17.70
CA ARG A 110 -37.82 -1.66 -17.27
C ARG A 110 -37.20 -3.04 -17.07
N SER A 111 -37.93 -3.97 -16.44
CA SER A 111 -37.47 -5.38 -16.32
C SER A 111 -37.26 -6.00 -17.70
N ARG A 112 -38.21 -5.82 -18.63
CA ARG A 112 -38.10 -6.29 -20.01
C ARG A 112 -36.90 -5.70 -20.75
N THR A 113 -36.64 -4.41 -20.55
CA THR A 113 -35.45 -3.74 -21.11
C THR A 113 -34.15 -4.33 -20.57
N ILE A 114 -34.07 -4.59 -19.27
CA ILE A 114 -32.90 -5.23 -18.66
C ILE A 114 -32.72 -6.67 -19.18
N GLN A 115 -33.80 -7.43 -19.33
CA GLN A 115 -33.77 -8.78 -19.90
C GLN A 115 -33.33 -8.77 -21.37
N ALA A 116 -33.80 -7.81 -22.16
CA ALA A 116 -33.31 -7.60 -23.52
C ALA A 116 -31.82 -7.25 -23.52
N PHE A 117 -31.37 -6.39 -22.61
CA PHE A 117 -29.95 -6.02 -22.51
C PHE A 117 -29.02 -7.22 -22.24
N VAL A 118 -29.38 -8.13 -21.33
CA VAL A 118 -28.52 -9.28 -20.98
C VAL A 118 -28.63 -10.44 -21.97
N ASN A 119 -29.62 -10.45 -22.86
CA ASN A 119 -29.77 -11.49 -23.87
C ASN A 119 -28.63 -11.39 -24.92
N PRO A 120 -27.79 -12.43 -25.09
CA PRO A 120 -26.64 -12.39 -26.00
C PRO A 120 -27.02 -12.24 -27.48
N LEU A 121 -28.30 -12.45 -27.85
CA LEU A 121 -28.78 -12.28 -29.23
C LEU A 121 -29.24 -10.86 -29.56
N THR A 122 -29.40 -10.00 -28.55
CA THR A 122 -29.86 -8.62 -28.71
C THR A 122 -28.84 -7.81 -29.50
N LYS A 123 -29.33 -7.11 -30.51
CA LYS A 123 -28.57 -6.19 -31.35
C LYS A 123 -28.83 -4.74 -30.91
N PRO A 124 -27.97 -3.77 -31.31
CA PRO A 124 -28.17 -2.37 -30.96
C PRO A 124 -29.55 -1.81 -31.35
N GLU A 125 -30.19 -2.39 -32.36
CA GLU A 125 -31.43 -1.94 -33.01
C GLU A 125 -32.67 -2.47 -32.29
N ASP A 126 -32.49 -3.47 -31.41
CA ASP A 126 -33.54 -3.99 -30.53
C ASP A 126 -33.76 -3.08 -29.30
N LEU A 127 -32.95 -2.03 -29.17
CA LEU A 127 -33.00 -1.03 -28.10
C LEU A 127 -33.26 0.37 -28.69
N ARG A 128 -34.27 1.07 -28.19
CA ARG A 128 -34.53 2.49 -28.52
C ARG A 128 -33.69 3.40 -27.61
N ARG A 129 -33.36 4.58 -28.11
CA ARG A 129 -32.59 5.63 -27.43
C ARG A 129 -33.27 6.99 -27.66
N PRO A 130 -33.55 7.81 -26.64
CA PRO A 130 -33.41 7.52 -25.21
C PRO A 130 -34.44 6.49 -24.71
N GLY A 131 -34.32 6.12 -23.43
CA GLY A 131 -35.31 5.32 -22.69
C GLY A 131 -35.21 5.54 -21.18
N HIS A 132 -35.67 4.56 -20.39
CA HIS A 132 -35.88 4.71 -18.94
C HIS A 132 -35.02 3.77 -18.09
N VAL A 133 -34.18 2.94 -18.71
CA VAL A 133 -33.06 2.26 -18.04
C VAL A 133 -31.78 3.03 -18.36
N PHE A 134 -30.94 3.24 -17.34
CA PHE A 134 -29.70 4.00 -17.43
C PHE A 134 -28.49 3.07 -17.30
N PRO A 135 -27.88 2.61 -18.41
CA PRO A 135 -26.73 1.73 -18.30
C PRO A 135 -25.48 2.49 -17.87
N LEU A 136 -24.71 1.87 -16.99
CA LEU A 136 -23.46 2.38 -16.42
C LEU A 136 -22.29 1.51 -16.87
N ARG A 137 -21.23 2.15 -17.34
CA ARG A 137 -20.02 1.47 -17.80
C ARG A 137 -19.08 1.17 -16.63
N SER A 138 -18.97 -0.09 -16.26
CA SER A 138 -17.97 -0.56 -15.29
C SER A 138 -16.56 -0.50 -15.87
N ARG A 139 -15.58 -0.09 -15.07
CA ARG A 139 -14.17 -0.08 -15.47
C ARG A 139 -13.60 -1.50 -15.56
N PRO A 140 -12.77 -1.81 -16.57
CA PRO A 140 -11.98 -3.05 -16.56
C PRO A 140 -11.20 -3.17 -15.25
N GLY A 141 -11.22 -4.37 -14.65
CA GLY A 141 -10.66 -4.62 -13.32
C GLY A 141 -11.63 -4.42 -12.15
N GLY A 142 -12.80 -3.81 -12.37
CA GLY A 142 -13.87 -3.70 -11.38
C GLY A 142 -13.46 -2.92 -10.13
N VAL A 143 -13.87 -3.38 -8.94
CA VAL A 143 -13.63 -2.69 -7.66
C VAL A 143 -12.15 -2.53 -7.33
N LEU A 144 -11.28 -3.36 -7.93
CA LEU A 144 -9.83 -3.24 -7.82
C LEU A 144 -9.26 -2.02 -8.56
N LYS A 145 -10.02 -1.44 -9.49
CA LYS A 145 -9.67 -0.23 -10.24
C LYS A 145 -10.50 1.00 -9.84
N ARG A 146 -11.77 0.82 -9.51
CA ARG A 146 -12.64 1.88 -8.98
C ARG A 146 -13.59 1.29 -7.96
N ALA A 147 -13.46 1.71 -6.70
CA ALA A 147 -14.30 1.28 -5.60
C ALA A 147 -15.69 1.94 -5.62
N GLY A 148 -16.50 1.67 -6.65
CA GLY A 148 -17.86 2.21 -6.78
C GLY A 148 -18.93 1.11 -6.94
N HIS A 149 -20.19 1.47 -6.70
CA HIS A 149 -21.33 0.54 -6.79
C HIS A 149 -21.52 -0.06 -8.20
N THR A 150 -21.19 0.70 -9.25
CA THR A 150 -21.17 0.19 -10.64
C THR A 150 -20.24 -1.01 -10.79
N GLU A 151 -18.99 -0.88 -10.33
CA GLU A 151 -18.01 -1.96 -10.37
C GLU A 151 -18.42 -3.12 -9.45
N ALA A 152 -18.90 -2.81 -8.23
CA ALA A 152 -19.33 -3.82 -7.26
C ALA A 152 -20.46 -4.71 -7.83
N ALA A 153 -21.45 -4.13 -8.51
CA ALA A 153 -22.55 -4.87 -9.11
C ALA A 153 -22.09 -5.88 -10.17
N VAL A 154 -21.18 -5.45 -11.07
CA VAL A 154 -20.63 -6.32 -12.12
C VAL A 154 -19.74 -7.40 -11.52
N ASP A 155 -18.92 -7.06 -10.52
CA ASP A 155 -18.02 -8.01 -9.88
C ASP A 155 -18.74 -9.04 -9.05
N LEU A 156 -19.75 -8.64 -8.27
CA LEU A 156 -20.59 -9.57 -7.50
C LEU A 156 -21.34 -10.55 -8.42
N ALA A 157 -21.90 -10.06 -9.52
CA ALA A 157 -22.53 -10.92 -10.52
C ALA A 157 -21.52 -11.93 -11.12
N ARG A 158 -20.30 -11.47 -11.43
CA ARG A 158 -19.23 -12.36 -11.93
C ARG A 158 -18.80 -13.40 -10.89
N LEU A 159 -18.57 -12.98 -9.64
CA LEU A 159 -18.21 -13.88 -8.54
C LEU A 159 -19.29 -14.92 -8.25
N ALA A 160 -20.56 -14.56 -8.47
CA ALA A 160 -21.69 -15.48 -8.39
C ALA A 160 -21.80 -16.46 -9.57
N GLY A 161 -20.95 -16.36 -10.59
CA GLY A 161 -21.02 -17.18 -11.80
C GLY A 161 -22.19 -16.80 -12.72
N LEU A 162 -22.69 -15.57 -12.61
CA LEU A 162 -23.82 -15.04 -13.36
C LEU A 162 -23.33 -14.15 -14.52
N TYR A 163 -24.24 -13.74 -15.39
CA TYR A 163 -23.97 -12.74 -16.43
C TYR A 163 -23.42 -11.46 -15.78
N PRO A 164 -22.29 -10.89 -16.24
CA PRO A 164 -21.57 -9.81 -15.56
C PRO A 164 -22.25 -8.44 -15.74
N ALA A 165 -23.50 -8.33 -15.29
CA ALA A 165 -24.27 -7.11 -15.22
C ALA A 165 -25.18 -7.14 -13.98
N GLY A 166 -25.40 -5.97 -13.38
CA GLY A 166 -26.23 -5.82 -12.19
C GLY A 166 -27.17 -4.63 -12.30
N VAL A 167 -28.33 -4.75 -11.67
CA VAL A 167 -29.24 -3.63 -11.44
C VAL A 167 -28.89 -3.00 -10.10
N ILE A 168 -28.75 -1.68 -10.08
CA ILE A 168 -28.43 -0.92 -8.87
C ILE A 168 -29.45 0.20 -8.66
N CYS A 169 -29.70 0.56 -7.40
CA CYS A 169 -30.59 1.65 -7.02
C CYS A 169 -30.19 2.16 -5.64
N GLU A 170 -29.87 3.44 -5.53
CA GLU A 170 -29.46 4.05 -4.26
C GLU A 170 -30.64 4.06 -3.27
N ILE A 171 -30.37 3.81 -1.99
CA ILE A 171 -31.38 3.74 -0.94
C ILE A 171 -31.55 5.12 -0.29
N GLN A 172 -32.74 5.69 -0.43
CA GLN A 172 -33.14 6.94 0.21
C GLN A 172 -33.93 6.68 1.49
N SER A 173 -33.71 7.54 2.48
CA SER A 173 -34.51 7.68 3.68
C SER A 173 -35.93 8.17 3.36
N GLU A 174 -36.84 8.08 4.33
CA GLU A 174 -38.24 8.44 4.11
C GLU A 174 -38.45 9.92 3.78
N ASP A 175 -37.56 10.78 4.27
CA ASP A 175 -37.56 12.23 4.03
C ASP A 175 -36.94 12.63 2.68
N GLY A 176 -36.47 11.66 1.90
CA GLY A 176 -35.81 11.87 0.60
C GLY A 176 -34.32 12.17 0.68
N SER A 177 -33.72 12.18 1.87
CA SER A 177 -32.27 12.18 2.03
C SER A 177 -31.68 10.79 1.75
N MET A 178 -30.35 10.70 1.62
CA MET A 178 -29.67 9.42 1.39
C MET A 178 -29.50 8.65 2.70
N ALA A 179 -29.92 7.38 2.70
CA ALA A 179 -29.82 6.53 3.89
C ALA A 179 -28.35 6.28 4.24
N ARG A 180 -28.01 6.48 5.53
CA ARG A 180 -26.66 6.25 6.06
C ARG A 180 -26.56 4.91 6.77
N LEU A 181 -25.34 4.50 7.11
CA LEU A 181 -25.04 3.15 7.59
C LEU A 181 -25.99 2.61 8.70
N PRO A 182 -26.37 3.37 9.74
CA PRO A 182 -27.33 2.88 10.74
C PRO A 182 -28.72 2.58 10.16
N GLU A 183 -29.20 3.43 9.24
CA GLU A 183 -30.49 3.24 8.56
C GLU A 183 -30.40 2.08 7.56
N LEU A 184 -29.29 1.95 6.85
CA LEU A 184 -29.03 0.84 5.92
C LEU A 184 -28.99 -0.50 6.65
N GLN A 185 -28.44 -0.55 7.87
CA GLN A 185 -28.48 -1.74 8.70
C GLN A 185 -29.91 -2.10 9.12
N ALA A 186 -30.73 -1.12 9.50
CA ALA A 186 -32.14 -1.34 9.80
C ALA A 186 -32.91 -1.79 8.54
N TYR A 187 -32.64 -1.18 7.39
CA TYR A 187 -33.23 -1.49 6.09
C TYR A 187 -32.92 -2.94 5.68
N ALA A 188 -31.66 -3.34 5.73
CA ALA A 188 -31.21 -4.70 5.41
C ALA A 188 -31.90 -5.74 6.30
N ARG A 189 -31.99 -5.48 7.61
CA ARG A 189 -32.72 -6.38 8.55
C ARG A 189 -34.22 -6.46 8.26
N ASN A 190 -34.86 -5.32 7.97
CA ASN A 190 -36.30 -5.25 7.73
C ASN A 190 -36.72 -6.04 6.49
N TYR A 191 -35.85 -6.10 5.49
CA TYR A 191 -36.12 -6.79 4.21
C TYR A 191 -35.37 -8.11 4.04
N ASP A 192 -34.71 -8.61 5.09
CA ASP A 192 -33.90 -9.84 5.08
C ASP A 192 -32.86 -9.86 3.94
N LEU A 193 -32.10 -8.76 3.83
CA LEU A 193 -31.05 -8.57 2.84
C LEU A 193 -29.68 -8.58 3.52
N LYS A 194 -28.68 -9.09 2.82
CA LYS A 194 -27.28 -9.01 3.27
C LYS A 194 -26.74 -7.59 3.14
N LEU A 195 -26.00 -7.14 4.15
CA LEU A 195 -25.31 -5.86 4.16
C LEU A 195 -23.81 -6.09 4.07
N ILE A 196 -23.21 -5.70 2.95
CA ILE A 196 -21.76 -5.79 2.73
C ILE A 196 -21.18 -4.41 2.42
N ASN A 197 -19.86 -4.26 2.48
CA ASN A 197 -19.16 -3.06 2.04
C ASN A 197 -18.17 -3.37 0.91
N ILE A 198 -17.85 -2.34 0.11
CA ILE A 198 -16.93 -2.47 -1.02
C ILE A 198 -15.51 -2.84 -0.58
N ALA A 199 -15.06 -2.40 0.61
CA ALA A 199 -13.72 -2.69 1.11
C ALA A 199 -13.53 -4.21 1.36
N ASP A 200 -14.53 -4.88 1.92
CA ASP A 200 -14.55 -6.32 2.14
C ASP A 200 -14.67 -7.07 0.82
N LEU A 201 -15.42 -6.55 -0.16
CA LEU A 201 -15.46 -7.11 -1.51
C LEU A 201 -14.09 -7.01 -2.21
N ILE A 202 -13.39 -5.89 -2.07
CA ILE A 202 -12.01 -5.73 -2.56
C ILE A 202 -11.10 -6.77 -1.89
N ALA A 203 -11.15 -6.88 -0.56
CA ALA A 203 -10.35 -7.86 0.18
C ALA A 203 -10.66 -9.30 -0.26
N TYR A 204 -11.93 -9.62 -0.45
CA TYR A 204 -12.39 -10.93 -0.93
C TYR A 204 -11.83 -11.25 -2.33
N ARG A 205 -11.98 -10.33 -3.29
CA ARG A 205 -11.43 -10.52 -4.64
C ARG A 205 -9.90 -10.67 -4.61
N LEU A 206 -9.22 -9.84 -3.84
CA LEU A 206 -7.77 -9.89 -3.69
C LEU A 206 -7.26 -11.23 -3.12
N ALA A 207 -8.06 -11.87 -2.26
CA ALA A 207 -7.75 -13.16 -1.65
C ALA A 207 -8.07 -14.38 -2.54
N HIS A 208 -9.06 -14.26 -3.43
CA HIS A 208 -9.58 -15.38 -4.24
C HIS A 208 -9.20 -15.32 -5.71
N GLU A 209 -8.83 -14.15 -6.23
CA GLU A 209 -8.44 -13.96 -7.62
C GLU A 209 -6.93 -13.73 -7.73
N ARG A 210 -6.32 -14.29 -8.78
CA ARG A 210 -4.91 -14.09 -9.10
C ARG A 210 -4.77 -13.32 -10.40
N PHE A 211 -4.20 -12.13 -10.32
CA PHE A 211 -4.00 -11.24 -11.47
C PHE A 211 -2.53 -10.76 -11.57
N VAL A 212 -1.66 -11.28 -10.71
CA VAL A 212 -0.21 -11.07 -10.77
C VAL A 212 0.48 -12.39 -11.11
N HIS A 213 1.18 -12.41 -12.24
CA HIS A 213 1.81 -13.62 -12.77
C HIS A 213 3.30 -13.44 -12.95
N ARG A 214 4.07 -14.46 -12.58
CA ARG A 214 5.52 -14.51 -12.78
C ARG A 214 5.79 -14.82 -14.25
N GLU A 215 6.51 -13.93 -14.95
CA GLU A 215 6.79 -14.07 -16.38
C GLU A 215 8.25 -14.38 -16.70
N ALA A 216 9.18 -13.96 -15.85
CA ALA A 216 10.60 -14.19 -16.07
C ALA A 216 11.36 -14.40 -14.76
N GLN A 217 12.50 -15.09 -14.87
CA GLN A 217 13.45 -15.31 -13.78
C GLN A 217 14.88 -15.17 -14.30
N ALA A 218 15.77 -14.58 -13.50
CA ALA A 218 17.21 -14.53 -13.79
C ALA A 218 18.05 -14.49 -12.49
N LYS A 219 19.36 -14.72 -12.62
CA LYS A 219 20.33 -14.41 -11.56
C LYS A 219 20.68 -12.92 -11.61
N LEU A 220 20.81 -12.30 -10.44
CA LEU A 220 21.21 -10.91 -10.26
C LEU A 220 22.48 -10.86 -9.39
N PRO A 221 23.67 -10.94 -9.99
CA PRO A 221 24.90 -10.56 -9.30
C PRO A 221 24.86 -9.04 -9.03
N SER A 222 25.07 -8.64 -7.78
CA SER A 222 25.01 -7.24 -7.37
C SER A 222 26.09 -6.88 -6.37
N GLN A 223 26.34 -5.58 -6.19
CA GLN A 223 27.23 -5.09 -5.13
C GLN A 223 26.76 -5.43 -3.70
N PHE A 224 25.53 -5.93 -3.54
CA PHE A 224 24.97 -6.34 -2.25
C PHE A 224 24.97 -7.85 -2.05
N GLY A 225 25.41 -8.63 -3.04
CA GLY A 225 25.37 -10.08 -3.03
C GLY A 225 24.76 -10.69 -4.29
N GLU A 226 24.64 -12.01 -4.28
CA GLU A 226 24.05 -12.83 -5.33
C GLU A 226 22.59 -13.13 -5.02
N PHE A 227 21.68 -12.73 -5.92
CA PHE A 227 20.24 -12.89 -5.78
C PHE A 227 19.63 -13.61 -6.99
N ASP A 228 18.43 -14.16 -6.79
CA ASP A 228 17.49 -14.46 -7.87
C ASP A 228 16.55 -13.28 -8.05
N VAL A 229 16.16 -12.98 -9.29
CA VAL A 229 15.12 -12.00 -9.59
C VAL A 229 13.98 -12.65 -10.33
N TYR A 230 12.76 -12.30 -9.93
CA TYR A 230 11.53 -12.74 -10.56
C TYR A 230 10.76 -11.50 -11.04
N ALA A 231 10.42 -11.47 -12.32
CA ALA A 231 9.60 -10.43 -12.90
C ALA A 231 8.14 -10.87 -12.91
N TYR A 232 7.25 -9.98 -12.47
CA TYR A 232 5.82 -10.19 -12.40
C TYR A 232 5.08 -9.17 -13.25
N ARG A 233 4.02 -9.59 -13.94
CA ARG A 233 3.08 -8.69 -14.63
C ARG A 233 1.75 -8.65 -13.89
N ASN A 234 1.22 -7.46 -13.69
CA ASN A 234 -0.15 -7.22 -13.24
C ASN A 234 -1.08 -7.13 -14.45
N GLU A 235 -2.02 -8.05 -14.62
CA GLU A 235 -2.94 -8.07 -15.76
C GLU A 235 -3.91 -6.90 -15.76
N LEU A 236 -4.15 -6.27 -14.60
CA LEU A 236 -5.15 -5.21 -14.49
C LEU A 236 -4.67 -3.87 -15.08
N ASP A 237 -3.36 -3.63 -15.14
CA ASP A 237 -2.77 -2.40 -15.72
C ASP A 237 -1.52 -2.63 -16.57
N ASN A 238 -1.14 -3.89 -16.79
CA ASN A 238 0.08 -4.30 -17.47
C ASN A 238 1.37 -3.77 -16.86
N THR A 239 1.34 -3.27 -15.61
CA THR A 239 2.57 -2.87 -14.92
C THR A 239 3.39 -4.09 -14.54
N GLU A 240 4.71 -3.89 -14.49
CA GLU A 240 5.67 -4.94 -14.15
C GLU A 240 6.25 -4.67 -12.76
N HIS A 241 6.57 -5.73 -12.02
CA HIS A 241 7.14 -5.66 -10.69
C HIS A 241 8.27 -6.67 -10.54
N LEU A 242 9.14 -6.45 -9.57
CA LEU A 242 10.29 -7.33 -9.33
C LEU A 242 10.24 -7.91 -7.92
N ALA A 243 10.56 -9.18 -7.77
CA ALA A 243 10.98 -9.75 -6.49
C ALA A 243 12.47 -10.10 -6.57
N ILE A 244 13.26 -9.54 -5.66
CA ILE A 244 14.69 -9.81 -5.49
C ILE A 244 14.83 -10.76 -4.30
N VAL A 245 15.28 -11.97 -4.54
CA VAL A 245 15.18 -13.11 -3.62
C VAL A 245 16.56 -13.63 -3.29
N LYS A 246 16.80 -13.89 -2.00
CA LYS A 246 17.95 -14.60 -1.48
C LYS A 246 17.52 -15.95 -0.92
N GLY A 247 18.23 -17.01 -1.27
CA GLY A 247 17.89 -18.37 -0.87
C GLY A 247 16.85 -19.00 -1.80
N GLN A 248 16.28 -20.13 -1.39
CA GLN A 248 15.35 -20.93 -2.18
C GLN A 248 13.96 -20.89 -1.55
N PRO A 249 12.97 -20.21 -2.16
CA PRO A 249 11.62 -20.07 -1.60
C PRO A 249 10.98 -21.39 -1.16
N GLU A 250 11.15 -22.44 -1.97
CA GLU A 250 10.68 -23.80 -1.72
C GLU A 250 11.20 -24.44 -0.43
N THR A 251 12.29 -23.93 0.16
CA THR A 251 12.90 -24.48 1.39
C THR A 251 12.44 -23.79 2.68
N TRP A 252 11.72 -22.67 2.57
CA TRP A 252 11.38 -21.84 3.74
C TRP A 252 10.28 -22.48 4.60
N GLY A 253 9.30 -23.13 3.97
CA GLY A 253 8.13 -23.69 4.67
C GLY A 253 7.39 -22.61 5.47
N ASP A 254 6.97 -22.94 6.69
CA ASP A 254 6.23 -22.00 7.56
C ASP A 254 7.13 -21.04 8.35
N ARG A 255 8.44 -21.04 8.11
CA ARG A 255 9.38 -20.19 8.88
C ARG A 255 9.24 -18.72 8.48
N PRO A 256 9.26 -17.77 9.45
CA PRO A 256 9.25 -16.35 9.12
C PRO A 256 10.44 -15.93 8.24
N VAL A 257 10.14 -15.44 7.04
CA VAL A 257 11.13 -14.97 6.06
C VAL A 257 11.33 -13.46 6.19
N LEU A 258 12.56 -12.95 5.99
CA LEU A 258 12.82 -11.52 6.01
C LEU A 258 12.27 -10.87 4.73
N VAL A 259 11.32 -9.94 4.88
CA VAL A 259 10.59 -9.35 3.74
C VAL A 259 10.68 -7.84 3.75
N ARG A 260 10.95 -7.23 2.59
CA ARG A 260 10.83 -5.80 2.36
C ARG A 260 9.91 -5.52 1.18
N VAL A 261 8.81 -4.80 1.42
CA VAL A 261 7.99 -4.25 0.33
C VAL A 261 8.40 -2.79 0.08
N HIS A 262 9.12 -2.59 -1.02
CA HIS A 262 9.66 -1.31 -1.48
C HIS A 262 8.81 -0.74 -2.61
N SER A 263 8.42 0.53 -2.48
CA SER A 263 7.76 1.28 -3.55
C SER A 263 8.83 2.00 -4.35
N GLU A 264 8.79 1.85 -5.67
CA GLU A 264 9.69 2.52 -6.61
C GLU A 264 9.84 4.01 -6.32
N CYS A 265 11.07 4.48 -6.34
CA CYS A 265 11.41 5.88 -6.27
C CYS A 265 12.55 6.15 -7.25
N LEU A 266 12.24 6.48 -8.50
CA LEU A 266 13.23 6.72 -9.55
C LEU A 266 14.25 7.77 -9.12
N THR A 267 13.78 8.89 -8.56
CA THR A 267 14.65 9.97 -8.10
C THR A 267 15.60 9.54 -6.99
N GLY A 268 15.16 8.70 -6.05
CA GLY A 268 15.99 8.18 -4.98
C GLY A 268 16.85 7.01 -5.46
N ASP A 269 16.20 5.91 -5.81
CA ASP A 269 16.81 4.61 -6.10
C ASP A 269 17.80 4.71 -7.27
N ALA A 270 17.41 5.30 -8.41
CA ALA A 270 18.24 5.36 -9.61
C ALA A 270 19.11 6.63 -9.70
N LEU A 271 18.56 7.80 -9.36
CA LEU A 271 19.26 9.09 -9.55
C LEU A 271 20.01 9.61 -8.31
N GLY A 272 19.74 9.10 -7.12
CA GLY A 272 20.49 9.45 -5.91
C GLY A 272 20.04 10.74 -5.25
N SER A 273 18.78 11.10 -5.40
CA SER A 273 18.18 12.24 -4.72
C SER A 273 18.38 12.15 -3.21
N LEU A 274 18.95 13.23 -2.64
CA LEU A 274 19.10 13.40 -1.20
C LEU A 274 17.82 13.89 -0.52
N ARG A 275 16.78 14.28 -1.28
CA ARG A 275 15.47 14.74 -0.76
C ARG A 275 14.65 13.64 -0.10
N CYS A 276 15.03 12.38 -0.31
CA CYS A 276 14.35 11.22 0.27
C CYS A 276 15.37 10.20 0.77
N ASP A 277 14.89 9.24 1.54
CA ASP A 277 15.68 8.15 2.13
C ASP A 277 15.53 6.82 1.38
N CYS A 278 14.80 6.81 0.25
CA CYS A 278 14.42 5.59 -0.47
C CYS A 278 15.61 4.72 -0.90
N ARG A 279 16.66 5.34 -1.45
CA ARG A 279 17.87 4.62 -1.86
C ARG A 279 18.53 3.92 -0.69
N GLY A 280 18.79 4.65 0.40
CA GLY A 280 19.39 4.07 1.60
C GLY A 280 18.57 2.90 2.12
N GLN A 281 17.24 3.07 2.19
CA GLN A 281 16.34 2.00 2.60
C GLN A 281 16.44 0.75 1.71
N LEU A 282 16.45 0.90 0.39
CA LEU A 282 16.57 -0.23 -0.54
C LEU A 282 17.91 -0.97 -0.35
N GLN A 283 19.00 -0.22 -0.30
CA GLN A 283 20.35 -0.77 -0.17
C GLN A 283 20.54 -1.50 1.17
N SER A 284 20.12 -0.89 2.28
CA SER A 284 20.18 -1.51 3.60
C SER A 284 19.31 -2.78 3.67
N ALA A 285 18.12 -2.78 3.08
CA ALA A 285 17.27 -3.97 3.05
C ALA A 285 17.92 -5.14 2.27
N LEU A 286 18.53 -4.86 1.11
CA LEU A 286 19.25 -5.88 0.33
C LEU A 286 20.42 -6.47 1.12
N LYS A 287 21.21 -5.64 1.81
CA LYS A 287 22.30 -6.11 2.69
C LYS A 287 21.80 -6.95 3.86
N MET A 288 20.72 -6.53 4.52
CA MET A 288 20.13 -7.29 5.63
C MET A 288 19.67 -8.68 5.17
N ILE A 289 19.08 -8.77 3.97
CA ILE A 289 18.65 -10.02 3.37
C ILE A 289 19.83 -10.89 2.95
N GLU A 290 20.88 -10.29 2.36
CA GLU A 290 22.12 -11.01 2.06
C GLU A 290 22.72 -11.65 3.31
N GLN A 291 22.87 -10.85 4.39
CA GLN A 291 23.43 -11.31 5.66
C GLN A 291 22.58 -12.42 6.30
N ALA A 292 21.26 -12.36 6.16
CA ALA A 292 20.36 -13.39 6.66
C ALA A 292 20.41 -14.69 5.84
N GLY A 293 20.93 -14.64 4.60
CA GLY A 293 20.99 -15.78 3.67
C GLY A 293 19.63 -16.23 3.11
N GLN A 294 18.52 -15.65 3.59
CA GLN A 294 17.17 -15.91 3.12
C GLN A 294 16.29 -14.65 3.26
N GLY A 295 15.56 -14.31 2.20
CA GLY A 295 14.65 -13.16 2.24
C GLY A 295 14.24 -12.65 0.87
N VAL A 296 13.35 -11.66 0.85
CA VAL A 296 12.86 -11.04 -0.39
C VAL A 296 12.70 -9.52 -0.26
N VAL A 297 13.13 -8.79 -1.28
CA VAL A 297 12.71 -7.42 -1.55
C VAL A 297 11.72 -7.45 -2.71
N ILE A 298 10.48 -7.03 -2.46
CA ILE A 298 9.50 -6.76 -3.51
C ILE A 298 9.64 -5.31 -3.92
N TYR A 299 10.02 -5.08 -5.18
CA TYR A 299 10.09 -3.77 -5.81
C TYR A 299 8.83 -3.52 -6.64
N LEU A 300 7.88 -2.80 -6.04
CA LEU A 300 6.63 -2.42 -6.68
C LEU A 300 6.84 -1.12 -7.46
N ARG A 301 6.61 -1.15 -8.77
CA ARG A 301 6.69 0.01 -9.68
C ARG A 301 5.51 0.96 -9.52
N GLN A 302 5.45 1.61 -8.35
CA GLN A 302 4.38 2.52 -7.91
C GLN A 302 4.95 3.85 -7.41
N GLU A 303 5.57 4.59 -8.33
CA GLU A 303 6.22 5.87 -8.08
C GLU A 303 5.29 6.90 -7.41
N GLY A 304 5.86 7.72 -6.52
CA GLY A 304 5.16 8.82 -5.87
C GLY A 304 4.07 8.39 -4.89
N ARG A 305 4.09 7.13 -4.40
CA ARG A 305 2.98 6.52 -3.64
C ARG A 305 1.71 6.30 -4.48
N GLY A 306 1.89 6.01 -5.77
CA GLY A 306 0.82 5.73 -6.71
C GLY A 306 0.36 6.93 -7.55
N ILE A 307 0.83 8.15 -7.27
CA ILE A 307 0.48 9.33 -8.09
C ILE A 307 1.30 9.42 -9.39
N GLY A 308 2.36 8.62 -9.53
CA GLY A 308 3.24 8.59 -10.68
C GLY A 308 4.34 9.66 -10.66
N LEU A 309 5.33 9.49 -11.53
CA LEU A 309 6.54 10.33 -11.59
C LEU A 309 6.21 11.81 -11.85
N LEU A 310 5.34 12.09 -12.82
CA LEU A 310 5.02 13.46 -13.23
C LEU A 310 4.39 14.26 -12.08
N ASN A 311 3.44 13.66 -11.35
CA ASN A 311 2.80 14.32 -10.22
C ASN A 311 3.74 14.44 -9.02
N LYS A 312 4.64 13.47 -8.80
CA LYS A 312 5.71 13.59 -7.82
C LYS A 312 6.62 14.79 -8.10
N ILE A 313 7.03 15.01 -9.35
CA ILE A 313 7.85 16.18 -9.71
C ILE A 313 7.06 17.48 -9.54
N LYS A 314 5.77 17.52 -9.86
CA LYS A 314 4.90 18.66 -9.53
C LYS A 314 4.83 18.90 -8.01
N ALA A 315 4.74 17.85 -7.21
CA ALA A 315 4.73 17.94 -5.76
C ALA A 315 6.06 18.50 -5.22
N TYR A 316 7.20 18.13 -5.81
CA TYR A 316 8.48 18.76 -5.51
C TYR A 316 8.48 20.26 -5.80
N GLY A 317 7.89 20.71 -6.92
CA GLY A 317 7.74 22.14 -7.20
C GLY A 317 6.93 22.88 -6.13
N TRP A 318 5.90 22.25 -5.57
CA TRP A 318 5.15 22.81 -4.44
C TRP A 318 5.92 22.77 -3.13
N GLN A 319 6.74 21.75 -2.90
CA GLN A 319 7.63 21.67 -1.73
C GLN A 319 8.72 22.72 -1.77
N ASP A 320 9.26 23.01 -2.95
CA ASP A 320 10.22 24.09 -3.15
C ASP A 320 9.58 25.47 -2.85
N ALA A 321 8.25 25.56 -2.93
CA ALA A 321 7.46 26.73 -2.51
C ALA A 321 7.03 26.69 -1.02
N GLY A 322 7.54 25.74 -0.23
CA GLY A 322 7.39 25.67 1.23
C GLY A 322 6.29 24.75 1.75
N LEU A 323 5.58 24.02 0.89
CA LEU A 323 4.56 23.05 1.32
C LEU A 323 5.21 21.73 1.76
N ASP A 324 4.58 21.00 2.69
CA ASP A 324 5.02 19.63 2.98
C ASP A 324 4.53 18.61 1.93
N THR A 325 4.94 17.34 2.07
CA THR A 325 4.55 16.29 1.11
C THR A 325 3.05 15.98 1.11
N VAL A 326 2.38 16.06 2.26
CA VAL A 326 0.94 15.82 2.37
C VAL A 326 0.17 16.99 1.75
N GLU A 327 0.57 18.22 2.06
CA GLU A 327 -0.04 19.45 1.54
C GLU A 327 0.17 19.60 0.04
N ALA A 328 1.37 19.29 -0.47
CA ALA A 328 1.67 19.29 -1.89
C ALA A 328 0.81 18.29 -2.66
N ASN A 329 0.60 17.09 -2.11
CA ASN A 329 -0.27 16.07 -2.71
C ASN A 329 -1.74 16.50 -2.67
N ALA A 330 -2.22 17.02 -1.54
CA ALA A 330 -3.58 17.52 -1.39
C ALA A 330 -3.87 18.66 -2.39
N LYS A 331 -2.91 19.56 -2.60
CA LYS A 331 -3.00 20.65 -3.59
C LYS A 331 -3.05 20.16 -5.03
N LEU A 332 -2.47 18.99 -5.30
CA LEU A 332 -2.56 18.31 -6.60
C LEU A 332 -3.82 17.45 -6.75
N GLY A 333 -4.68 17.40 -5.72
CA GLY A 333 -5.93 16.63 -5.71
C GLY A 333 -5.75 15.14 -5.37
N PHE A 334 -4.61 14.74 -4.80
CA PHE A 334 -4.34 13.35 -4.44
C PHE A 334 -4.40 13.11 -2.93
N GLY A 335 -4.86 11.90 -2.54
CA GLY A 335 -4.75 11.42 -1.16
C GLY A 335 -3.30 11.23 -0.72
N ALA A 336 -3.08 11.11 0.60
CA ALA A 336 -1.73 11.00 1.17
C ALA A 336 -1.00 9.67 0.86
N ASP A 337 -1.75 8.63 0.46
CA ASP A 337 -1.26 7.30 0.10
C ASP A 337 -2.28 6.58 -0.79
N LEU A 338 -1.91 6.24 -2.03
CA LEU A 338 -2.77 5.52 -2.98
C LEU A 338 -2.21 4.13 -3.33
N ARG A 339 -1.29 3.61 -2.50
CA ARG A 339 -0.61 2.34 -2.79
C ARG A 339 -1.56 1.15 -2.70
N THR A 340 -1.47 0.26 -3.68
CA THR A 340 -2.19 -1.01 -3.71
C THR A 340 -1.33 -2.11 -3.10
N TYR A 341 -1.71 -2.59 -1.92
CA TYR A 341 -0.96 -3.64 -1.20
C TYR A 341 -1.20 -5.05 -1.75
N GLY A 342 -2.27 -5.26 -2.52
CA GLY A 342 -2.64 -6.58 -3.03
C GLY A 342 -1.64 -7.19 -4.02
N VAL A 343 -0.98 -6.37 -4.84
CA VAL A 343 0.06 -6.86 -5.76
C VAL A 343 1.24 -7.47 -4.98
N GLY A 344 1.73 -6.75 -3.97
CA GLY A 344 2.82 -7.24 -3.13
C GLY A 344 2.44 -8.52 -2.40
N ALA A 345 1.20 -8.62 -1.93
CA ALA A 345 0.70 -9.81 -1.26
C ALA A 345 0.62 -11.03 -2.20
N GLN A 346 0.15 -10.88 -3.44
CA GLN A 346 0.14 -11.98 -4.42
C GLN A 346 1.53 -12.43 -4.83
N ILE A 347 2.50 -11.52 -4.92
CA ILE A 347 3.91 -11.87 -5.14
C ILE A 347 4.45 -12.70 -3.97
N LEU A 348 4.18 -12.30 -2.72
CA LEU A 348 4.58 -13.09 -1.54
C LEU A 348 3.94 -14.48 -1.53
N ALA A 349 2.63 -14.56 -1.83
CA ALA A 349 1.91 -15.82 -1.90
C ALA A 349 2.45 -16.74 -3.01
N ASP A 350 2.80 -16.20 -4.18
CA ASP A 350 3.46 -16.95 -5.26
C ASP A 350 4.85 -17.47 -4.88
N LEU A 351 5.59 -16.72 -4.04
CA LEU A 351 6.85 -17.17 -3.46
C LEU A 351 6.66 -18.16 -2.30
N GLY A 352 5.43 -18.53 -1.95
CA GLY A 352 5.14 -19.43 -0.84
C GLY A 352 5.39 -18.83 0.55
N ILE A 353 5.47 -17.51 0.66
CA ILE A 353 5.69 -16.83 1.95
C ILE A 353 4.35 -16.62 2.64
N CYS A 354 4.13 -17.33 3.74
CA CYS A 354 2.96 -17.13 4.62
C CYS A 354 3.32 -16.34 5.88
N GLN A 355 4.52 -16.54 6.44
CA GLN A 355 5.00 -15.83 7.62
C GLN A 355 6.21 -14.96 7.28
N MET A 356 6.24 -13.73 7.80
CA MET A 356 7.31 -12.80 7.51
C MET A 356 7.77 -11.97 8.72
N ARG A 357 9.05 -11.62 8.68
CA ARG A 357 9.67 -10.54 9.46
C ARG A 357 9.73 -9.31 8.54
N LEU A 358 8.83 -8.35 8.72
CA LEU A 358 8.62 -7.26 7.78
C LEU A 358 9.55 -6.08 8.09
N ILE A 359 10.44 -5.74 7.14
CA ILE A 359 11.36 -4.60 7.21
C ILE A 359 10.57 -3.29 6.93
N THR A 360 10.08 -2.62 7.98
CA THR A 360 9.30 -1.38 7.87
C THR A 360 9.31 -0.50 9.12
N ASN A 361 9.39 0.83 8.91
CA ASN A 361 9.14 1.82 9.96
C ASN A 361 7.66 2.24 10.03
N ASN A 362 6.83 1.82 9.08
CA ASN A 362 5.43 2.22 9.02
C ASN A 362 4.52 1.11 9.57
N PRO A 363 3.84 1.32 10.72
CA PRO A 363 2.90 0.35 11.27
C PRO A 363 1.63 0.19 10.40
N ARG A 364 1.21 1.23 9.65
CA ARG A 364 0.04 1.15 8.75
C ARG A 364 0.26 0.22 7.55
N LYS A 365 1.51 -0.12 7.21
CA LYS A 365 1.78 -1.14 6.17
C LYS A 365 1.32 -2.54 6.59
N ILE A 366 1.18 -2.80 7.89
CA ILE A 366 0.78 -4.11 8.43
C ILE A 366 -0.72 -4.34 8.27
N SER A 367 -1.55 -3.30 8.40
CA SER A 367 -3.00 -3.42 8.25
C SER A 367 -3.44 -3.75 6.82
N GLY A 368 -2.70 -3.28 5.81
CA GLY A 368 -3.00 -3.56 4.39
C GLY A 368 -2.71 -5.00 3.93
N LEU A 369 -2.17 -5.85 4.80
CA LEU A 369 -1.90 -7.28 4.54
C LEU A 369 -2.98 -8.20 5.10
N LYS A 370 -3.94 -7.66 5.87
CA LYS A 370 -5.10 -8.42 6.37
C LYS A 370 -5.96 -8.87 5.19
N GLY A 371 -6.21 -10.18 5.08
CA GLY A 371 -6.99 -10.79 4.00
C GLY A 371 -6.20 -11.73 3.07
N PHE A 372 -4.86 -11.72 3.11
CA PHE A 372 -4.03 -12.51 2.19
C PHE A 372 -3.41 -13.78 2.81
N ASN A 373 -3.89 -14.25 3.97
CA ASN A 373 -3.23 -15.29 4.77
C ASN A 373 -1.73 -15.01 5.06
N LEU A 374 -1.34 -13.73 5.07
CA LEU A 374 0.01 -13.28 5.40
C LEU A 374 0.10 -12.89 6.87
N ILE A 375 1.04 -13.48 7.59
CA ILE A 375 1.27 -13.25 9.02
C ILE A 375 2.58 -12.48 9.19
N VAL A 376 2.50 -11.29 9.77
CA VAL A 376 3.69 -10.52 10.17
C VAL A 376 4.08 -10.97 11.58
N ALA A 377 5.08 -11.86 11.67
CA ALA A 377 5.57 -12.39 12.93
C ALA A 377 6.38 -11.36 13.73
N GLU A 378 7.13 -10.51 13.02
CA GLU A 378 7.98 -9.48 13.61
C GLU A 378 8.05 -8.28 12.67
N ARG A 379 8.14 -7.08 13.24
CA ARG A 379 8.49 -5.87 12.49
C ARG A 379 9.96 -5.56 12.72
N VAL A 380 10.73 -5.55 11.64
CA VAL A 380 12.16 -5.21 11.68
C VAL A 380 12.32 -3.73 11.28
N PRO A 381 12.87 -2.86 12.13
CA PRO A 381 13.09 -1.46 11.79
C PRO A 381 14.15 -1.30 10.68
N LEU A 382 14.06 -0.20 9.93
CA LEU A 382 14.98 0.15 8.84
C LEU A 382 15.26 1.64 8.82
N LEU A 383 16.35 2.04 9.45
CA LEU A 383 16.62 3.44 9.74
C LEU A 383 17.77 3.94 8.90
N ILE A 384 17.60 5.13 8.37
CA ILE A 384 18.58 5.78 7.50
C ILE A 384 18.87 7.13 8.13
N GLU A 385 20.15 7.45 8.29
CA GLU A 385 20.58 8.73 8.83
C GLU A 385 20.04 9.86 7.97
N ALA A 386 19.36 10.79 8.64
CA ALA A 386 18.78 11.95 7.99
C ALA A 386 19.87 12.96 7.59
N ASN A 387 19.68 13.61 6.45
CA ASN A 387 20.55 14.63 5.90
C ASN A 387 19.85 16.00 5.88
N GLU A 388 20.58 17.06 5.50
CA GLU A 388 20.04 18.42 5.47
C GLU A 388 18.85 18.60 4.52
N HIS A 389 18.75 17.79 3.47
CA HIS A 389 17.70 17.87 2.45
C HIS A 389 16.46 17.03 2.74
N ASN A 390 16.56 15.97 3.57
CA ASN A 390 15.43 15.07 3.84
C ASN A 390 14.90 15.12 5.29
N ARG A 391 15.53 15.91 6.17
CA ARG A 391 15.08 16.11 7.56
C ARG A 391 13.59 16.41 7.65
N PHE A 392 13.16 17.50 7.03
CA PHE A 392 11.77 17.94 7.01
C PHE A 392 10.81 16.89 6.45
N TYR A 393 11.25 16.13 5.44
CA TYR A 393 10.48 15.03 4.86
C TYR A 393 10.31 13.85 5.83
N LEU A 394 11.34 13.53 6.61
CA LEU A 394 11.31 12.46 7.62
C LEU A 394 10.47 12.87 8.84
N ASP A 395 10.55 14.13 9.27
CA ASP A 395 9.73 14.67 10.35
C ASP A 395 8.24 14.63 9.98
N THR A 396 7.89 15.10 8.77
CA THR A 396 6.53 14.99 8.22
C THR A 396 6.03 13.54 8.20
N LYS A 397 6.92 12.59 7.88
CA LYS A 397 6.61 11.16 7.88
C LYS A 397 6.32 10.62 9.27
N ALA A 398 7.04 11.08 10.29
CA ALA A 398 6.80 10.68 11.67
C ALA A 398 5.48 11.29 12.18
N GLU A 399 5.33 12.61 12.06
CA GLU A 399 4.22 13.38 12.63
C GLU A 399 2.88 13.10 11.93
N LYS A 400 2.85 13.15 10.59
CA LYS A 400 1.59 13.11 9.84
C LYS A 400 1.25 11.74 9.27
N LEU A 401 2.24 10.86 9.10
CA LEU A 401 2.09 9.56 8.43
C LEU A 401 2.32 8.36 9.35
N GLY A 402 2.60 8.61 10.63
CA GLY A 402 2.72 7.60 11.68
C GLY A 402 3.94 6.68 11.54
N HIS A 403 5.00 7.12 10.86
CA HIS A 403 6.25 6.36 10.84
C HIS A 403 6.91 6.38 12.21
N LEU A 404 7.34 5.21 12.67
CA LEU A 404 8.11 5.04 13.90
C LEU A 404 9.57 5.33 13.56
N LEU A 405 9.90 6.61 13.56
CA LEU A 405 11.27 7.11 13.51
C LEU A 405 11.69 7.50 14.93
N PRO A 406 12.84 7.04 15.42
CA PRO A 406 13.31 7.35 16.77
C PRO A 406 13.73 8.80 16.89
N ALA A 407 13.52 9.36 18.09
CA ALA A 407 13.82 10.77 18.40
C ALA A 407 15.32 11.05 18.55
N GLU A 408 16.11 10.05 18.94
CA GLU A 408 17.57 10.17 19.07
C GLU A 408 18.27 8.95 18.44
N SER A 409 19.28 9.20 17.60
CA SER A 409 20.18 8.20 17.04
C SER A 409 21.63 8.51 17.36
N THR A 410 22.43 7.46 17.55
CA THR A 410 23.89 7.59 17.64
C THR A 410 24.52 6.99 16.40
N LEU A 411 25.30 7.78 15.68
CA LEU A 411 26.06 7.30 14.54
C LEU A 411 27.46 6.87 15.02
N LEU A 412 27.83 5.63 14.70
CA LEU A 412 29.07 4.96 15.05
C LEU A 412 29.86 4.65 13.77
N GLY A 413 31.04 5.24 13.63
CA GLY A 413 31.99 4.98 12.56
C GLY A 413 33.16 4.14 13.05
N LEU A 414 33.52 3.08 12.33
CA LEU A 414 34.71 2.28 12.60
C LEU A 414 35.76 2.52 11.51
N VAL A 415 36.96 2.92 11.92
CA VAL A 415 38.10 3.15 11.03
C VAL A 415 39.16 2.07 11.26
N TRP A 416 39.46 1.31 10.21
CA TRP A 416 40.40 0.20 10.24
C TRP A 416 41.70 0.59 9.53
N HIS A 417 42.84 0.10 9.99
CA HIS A 417 44.12 0.21 9.25
C HIS A 417 44.10 -0.61 7.97
N GLN A 418 43.46 -1.78 8.03
CA GLN A 418 43.10 -2.62 6.90
C GLN A 418 41.71 -3.20 7.18
N PRO A 419 40.72 -2.98 6.29
CA PRO A 419 39.38 -3.50 6.50
C PRO A 419 39.43 -5.04 6.57
N PRO A 420 38.95 -5.65 7.66
CA PRO A 420 38.96 -7.10 7.77
C PRO A 420 37.96 -7.70 6.77
N GLY A 421 38.33 -8.82 6.13
CA GLY A 421 37.39 -9.62 5.32
C GLY A 421 36.29 -10.33 6.14
N LEU A 422 36.28 -10.14 7.47
CA LEU A 422 35.39 -10.77 8.44
C LEU A 422 34.46 -9.75 9.09
N HIS A 423 33.90 -8.85 8.28
CA HIS A 423 33.04 -7.75 8.73
C HIS A 423 31.85 -8.24 9.58
N THR A 424 31.29 -9.40 9.24
CA THR A 424 30.18 -10.07 9.95
C THR A 424 30.51 -10.42 11.40
N ILE A 425 31.74 -10.88 11.70
CA ILE A 425 32.14 -11.27 13.06
C ILE A 425 32.12 -10.06 14.00
N TYR A 426 32.58 -8.91 13.52
CA TYR A 426 32.61 -7.68 14.30
C TYR A 426 31.22 -7.10 14.50
N LEU A 427 30.35 -7.22 13.51
CA LEU A 427 28.93 -6.85 13.63
C LEU A 427 28.24 -7.67 14.73
N ASP A 428 28.46 -8.98 14.76
CA ASP A 428 27.87 -9.87 15.77
C ASP A 428 28.39 -9.56 17.17
N LYS A 429 29.68 -9.21 17.31
CA LYS A 429 30.23 -8.73 18.58
C LYS A 429 29.58 -7.43 19.05
N LEU A 430 29.35 -6.46 18.15
CA LEU A 430 28.66 -5.21 18.51
C LEU A 430 27.23 -5.49 18.96
N ARG A 431 26.50 -6.34 18.22
CA ARG A 431 25.14 -6.75 18.61
C ARG A 431 25.12 -7.39 19.99
N ALA A 432 26.03 -8.33 20.26
CA ALA A 432 26.16 -8.95 21.58
C ALA A 432 26.46 -7.94 22.69
N THR A 433 27.24 -6.89 22.39
CA THR A 433 27.58 -5.82 23.34
C THR A 433 26.42 -4.87 23.59
N LEU A 434 25.58 -4.65 22.57
CA LEU A 434 24.48 -3.70 22.57
C LEU A 434 23.19 -4.27 23.18
N GLY A 435 23.09 -5.59 23.34
CA GLY A 435 21.91 -6.24 23.90
C GLY A 435 20.67 -5.96 23.04
N ASP A 436 19.65 -5.35 23.65
CA ASP A 436 18.36 -5.07 23.00
C ASP A 436 18.37 -3.84 22.08
N MET A 437 19.48 -3.10 22.03
CA MET A 437 19.61 -1.92 21.18
C MET A 437 19.73 -2.29 19.70
N LEU A 438 19.12 -1.47 18.85
CA LEU A 438 19.17 -1.64 17.41
C LEU A 438 20.53 -1.18 16.87
N LEU A 439 21.22 -2.07 16.15
CA LEU A 439 22.42 -1.76 15.37
C LEU A 439 22.16 -2.02 13.89
N GLN A 440 22.28 -0.99 13.07
CA GLN A 440 22.11 -1.08 11.62
C GLN A 440 23.27 -0.44 10.88
N GLU A 441 23.75 -1.07 9.82
CA GLU A 441 24.73 -0.45 8.91
C GLU A 441 24.08 0.71 8.13
N ASP A 442 24.79 1.84 8.04
CA ASP A 442 24.42 3.00 7.23
C ASP A 442 25.46 3.21 6.14
N THR A 443 25.01 3.45 4.91
CA THR A 443 25.90 3.65 3.75
C THR A 443 25.71 5.02 3.10
N THR A 444 24.98 5.91 3.76
CA THR A 444 24.66 7.20 3.18
C THR A 444 25.89 8.12 3.21
N PRO A 445 26.10 8.93 2.16
CA PRO A 445 27.10 9.99 2.18
C PRO A 445 26.91 10.95 3.36
N ALA A 446 25.67 11.14 3.82
CA ALA A 446 25.34 11.98 4.95
C ALA A 446 25.93 11.46 6.26
N ALA A 447 25.80 10.15 6.54
CA ALA A 447 26.44 9.52 7.69
C ALA A 447 27.97 9.67 7.62
N ALA A 448 28.57 9.43 6.45
CA ALA A 448 30.01 9.57 6.24
C ALA A 448 30.49 11.01 6.49
N GLN A 449 29.79 12.00 5.92
CA GLN A 449 30.10 13.42 6.07
C GLN A 449 29.98 13.86 7.53
N ARG A 450 28.94 13.41 8.23
CA ARG A 450 28.70 13.73 9.64
C ARG A 450 29.85 13.27 10.54
N LEU A 451 30.34 12.05 10.33
CA LEU A 451 31.51 11.53 11.04
C LEU A 451 32.83 12.13 10.51
N GLY A 452 32.85 12.66 9.29
CA GLY A 452 33.99 13.41 8.73
C GLY A 452 34.17 14.80 9.33
N LEU A 453 33.10 15.42 9.84
CA LEU A 453 33.13 16.72 10.54
C LEU A 453 33.64 16.63 11.99
N ALA A 454 34.24 15.49 12.37
CA ALA A 454 34.73 15.25 13.71
C ALA A 454 35.79 16.26 14.17
N GLN A 455 35.56 16.96 15.28
CA GLN A 455 36.66 17.62 15.98
C GLN A 455 37.51 16.57 16.69
N ARG A 456 38.78 16.45 16.31
CA ARG A 456 39.73 15.58 17.02
C ARG A 456 40.01 16.17 18.41
N HIS A 457 39.31 15.68 19.42
CA HIS A 457 39.79 15.83 20.78
C HIS A 457 40.90 14.80 20.99
N GLY A 458 42.16 15.25 21.04
CA GLY A 458 43.33 14.41 21.36
C GLY A 458 43.34 13.91 22.82
N LEU A 459 42.17 13.63 23.39
CA LEU A 459 42.00 13.19 24.77
C LEU A 459 42.12 11.66 24.85
N PRO A 460 42.74 11.12 25.91
CA PRO A 460 42.73 9.68 26.17
C PRO A 460 41.30 9.12 26.21
N LEU A 461 41.11 7.88 25.76
CA LEU A 461 39.84 7.13 25.78
C LEU A 461 38.99 7.40 27.04
N ASN A 462 39.61 7.30 28.21
CA ASN A 462 38.93 7.46 29.50
C ASN A 462 38.44 8.91 29.74
N ALA A 463 39.13 9.91 29.22
CA ALA A 463 38.73 11.32 29.33
C ALA A 463 37.61 11.68 28.34
N THR A 464 37.66 11.16 27.10
CA THR A 464 36.58 11.32 26.12
C THR A 464 35.31 10.62 26.59
N ILE A 465 35.45 9.39 27.10
CA ILE A 465 34.34 8.61 27.68
C ILE A 465 33.79 9.28 28.93
N ALA A 466 34.63 9.76 29.85
CA ALA A 466 34.16 10.45 31.05
C ALA A 466 33.44 11.77 30.73
N ARG A 467 33.85 12.47 29.65
CA ARG A 467 33.14 13.66 29.18
C ARG A 467 31.77 13.31 28.58
N ILE A 468 31.69 12.25 27.76
CA ILE A 468 30.42 11.78 27.20
C ILE A 468 29.48 11.27 28.31
N HIS A 469 30.01 10.48 29.25
CA HIS A 469 29.27 9.89 30.37
C HIS A 469 28.85 10.94 31.42
N GLY A 470 29.68 11.96 31.65
CA GLY A 470 29.43 13.00 32.66
C GLY A 470 28.18 13.83 32.36
N ASP A 471 27.90 14.08 31.08
CA ASP A 471 26.77 14.90 30.65
C ASP A 471 25.54 14.07 30.21
N ARG A 472 25.71 12.77 29.91
CA ARG A 472 24.66 11.85 29.40
C ARG A 472 24.80 10.42 29.97
N PRO A 473 24.34 10.16 31.20
CA PRO A 473 24.44 8.82 31.83
C PRO A 473 23.60 7.76 31.10
N ASP A 474 22.61 8.16 30.30
CA ASP A 474 21.84 7.29 29.43
C ASP A 474 22.67 6.66 28.28
N LEU A 475 23.88 7.17 28.04
CA LEU A 475 24.81 6.71 27.02
C LEU A 475 25.92 5.79 27.55
N GLU A 476 25.79 5.24 28.76
CA GLU A 476 26.78 4.33 29.36
C GLU A 476 27.16 3.16 28.44
N TRP A 477 26.22 2.65 27.65
CA TRP A 477 26.44 1.57 26.69
C TRP A 477 27.50 1.90 25.62
N LEU A 478 27.67 3.17 25.23
CA LEU A 478 28.73 3.59 24.30
C LEU A 478 30.12 3.34 24.86
N THR A 479 30.26 3.47 26.18
CA THR A 479 31.52 3.19 26.89
C THR A 479 31.91 1.73 26.74
N VAL A 480 30.94 0.83 26.96
CA VAL A 480 31.13 -0.62 26.84
C VAL A 480 31.48 -0.97 25.40
N LEU A 481 30.72 -0.44 24.44
CA LEU A 481 30.95 -0.66 23.01
C LEU A 481 32.32 -0.15 22.55
N CYS A 482 32.73 1.06 22.94
CA CYS A 482 34.03 1.59 22.55
C CYS A 482 35.18 0.79 23.15
N ARG A 483 35.07 0.35 24.41
CA ARG A 483 36.08 -0.52 25.03
C ARG A 483 36.20 -1.84 24.27
N GLU A 484 35.08 -2.48 23.97
CA GLU A 484 35.05 -3.73 23.22
C GLU A 484 35.65 -3.55 21.81
N ALA A 485 35.18 -2.56 21.05
CA ALA A 485 35.66 -2.29 19.70
C ALA A 485 37.18 -2.07 19.66
N LEU A 486 37.73 -1.32 20.62
CA LEU A 486 39.16 -1.06 20.70
C LEU A 486 39.98 -2.29 21.10
N THR A 487 39.39 -3.39 21.56
CA THR A 487 40.13 -4.66 21.72
C THR A 487 40.42 -5.35 20.39
N TRP A 488 39.73 -4.95 19.32
CA TRP A 488 39.79 -5.66 18.07
C TRP A 488 41.08 -5.38 17.28
N PRO A 489 41.66 -6.43 16.66
CA PRO A 489 42.87 -6.27 15.87
C PRO A 489 42.62 -5.38 14.65
N ASN A 490 43.58 -4.50 14.35
CA ASN A 490 43.58 -3.57 13.22
C ASN A 490 42.50 -2.48 13.23
N LEU A 491 41.66 -2.39 14.28
CA LEU A 491 40.82 -1.21 14.48
C LEU A 491 41.68 -0.08 15.05
N GLY A 492 41.76 1.02 14.30
CA GLY A 492 42.60 2.15 14.69
C GLY A 492 41.83 3.25 15.40
N GLU A 493 40.59 3.51 14.96
CA GLU A 493 39.76 4.62 15.44
C GLU A 493 38.26 4.25 15.48
N VAL A 494 37.56 4.72 16.50
CA VAL A 494 36.10 4.76 16.61
C VAL A 494 35.66 6.21 16.59
N ARG A 495 34.69 6.54 15.72
CA ARG A 495 34.06 7.86 15.63
C ARG A 495 32.62 7.76 16.08
N LEU A 496 32.16 8.74 16.85
CA LEU A 496 30.79 8.80 17.36
C LEU A 496 30.17 10.14 17.04
N ALA A 497 28.90 10.19 16.64
CA ALA A 497 28.10 11.41 16.58
C ALA A 497 26.76 11.21 17.30
N LEU A 498 26.41 12.14 18.20
CA LEU A 498 25.28 12.03 19.14
C LEU A 498 24.22 13.11 18.91
N GLY A 499 22.96 12.71 18.69
CA GLY A 499 21.82 13.64 18.54
C GLY A 499 22.04 14.63 17.38
N GLU A 500 21.23 15.69 17.22
CA GLU A 500 21.33 16.60 16.07
C GLU A 500 22.49 17.61 16.14
N VAL A 501 22.94 18.01 17.33
CA VAL A 501 23.79 19.21 17.52
C VAL A 501 25.18 18.94 18.09
N ALA A 502 25.45 17.88 18.85
CA ALA A 502 26.50 18.00 19.85
C ALA A 502 27.47 16.80 19.90
N THR A 503 28.73 17.09 19.60
CA THR A 503 29.90 16.27 19.95
C THR A 503 30.15 15.08 19.05
N VAL A 504 31.08 15.28 18.11
CA VAL A 504 31.70 14.17 17.41
C VAL A 504 33.00 13.83 18.13
N ALA A 505 33.17 12.58 18.53
CA ALA A 505 34.32 12.13 19.32
C ALA A 505 35.12 11.07 18.56
N THR A 506 36.45 11.20 18.59
CA THR A 506 37.41 10.24 18.07
C THR A 506 38.04 9.49 19.23
N VAL A 507 38.12 8.17 19.10
CA VAL A 507 38.68 7.30 20.11
C VAL A 507 39.56 6.25 19.41
N GLY A 508 40.88 6.31 19.58
CA GLY A 508 41.80 5.43 18.84
C GLY A 508 43.11 5.14 19.54
N ARG A 509 43.83 4.12 19.04
CA ARG A 509 45.18 3.74 19.50
C ARG A 509 46.28 4.58 18.82
N ASP A 510 46.01 5.01 17.58
CA ASP A 510 46.92 5.75 16.70
C ASP A 510 46.23 6.96 16.08
N ASN A 511 46.98 8.03 15.77
CA ASN A 511 46.46 9.23 15.14
C ASN A 511 46.44 9.04 13.61
N LEU A 512 45.36 8.44 13.09
CA LEU A 512 45.32 7.91 11.72
C LEU A 512 45.14 8.91 10.57
N GLY A 513 45.07 10.23 10.82
CA GLY A 513 44.91 11.21 9.73
C GLY A 513 43.51 11.17 9.07
N ASP A 514 43.38 11.67 7.83
CA ASP A 514 42.09 11.96 7.16
C ASP A 514 41.39 10.73 6.55
N TRP A 515 41.59 9.55 7.13
CA TRP A 515 40.92 8.33 6.65
C TRP A 515 39.42 8.41 6.94
N GLN A 516 38.61 8.15 5.91
CA GLN A 516 37.15 8.00 6.03
C GLN A 516 36.85 6.69 6.80
N PRO A 517 35.79 6.64 7.64
CA PRO A 517 35.37 5.40 8.25
C PRO A 517 35.01 4.40 7.15
N HIS A 518 35.53 3.16 7.26
CA HIS A 518 35.25 2.11 6.29
C HIS A 518 33.87 1.49 6.51
N THR A 519 33.35 1.65 7.73
CA THR A 519 32.07 1.14 8.15
C THR A 519 31.33 2.15 9.01
N LEU A 520 30.06 2.38 8.72
CA LEU A 520 29.20 3.28 9.48
C LEU A 520 27.99 2.49 9.99
N TYR A 521 27.62 2.75 11.22
CA TYR A 521 26.50 2.11 11.90
C TYR A 521 25.65 3.17 12.57
N VAL A 522 24.33 2.99 12.52
CA VAL A 522 23.38 3.72 13.37
C VAL A 522 23.02 2.79 14.53
N VAL A 523 23.20 3.30 15.75
CA VAL A 523 22.90 2.62 17.01
C VAL A 523 21.82 3.37 17.75
N GLN A 524 20.82 2.63 18.25
CA GLN A 524 19.66 3.21 18.89
C GLN A 524 19.09 2.34 19.99
N ARG A 525 18.48 3.02 20.97
CA ARG A 525 17.90 2.42 22.15
C ARG A 525 16.41 2.16 22.00
#